data_AF-A0A3S5ES69-F1
#
_entry.id   AF-A0A3S5ES69-F1
#
_cell.length_a   1.000
_cell.length_b   1.000
_cell.length_c   1.000
_cell.angle_alpha   90.00
_cell.angle_beta   90.00
_cell.angle_gamma   90.00
#
_symmetry.space_group_name_H-M   'P 1'
#
loop_
_entity.id
_entity.type
_entity.pdbx_description
1 polymer ?
#
loop_
_entity_poly.entity_id
_entity_poly.type
_entity_poly.pdbx_seq_one_letter_code
_entity_poly.pdbx_strand_id
1 'polypeptide(L)'
;MRLKNPDVTVRIDIEDDKMMLVKARHAGIGGYPIGTQEDVLSLISGGFDSGVSSYMLVRRGSRVHYCFFNLGGAAHEIGVKQMAYHIWQRYSSSHKVRFIAINFEGVVGEILEKVDNGQMGVVLKRMMVRAASKMAARFNIEAIVTGEALGQVSSQTLTNLRLIDEAADALVLRPLITHDKEQIIAMAKEIGTDDIAKSMPEFCGVISKNPTIKAVREKILAEESNFNFDILESAVENAQYLDIRQIAEETEKEVVEVDTASELSENDVILDIRSPEETDEKPFKSDHHEVIQMPFYKLSSQFSSLDQSKNYMLYCERGVMSKLQALYLKENGFTNVYVFMKK
;
A
#
# COMPACT_ATOMS: atom_id res chain seq x y z
N MET A 1 30.92 21.93 36.34
CA MET A 1 30.48 21.96 34.92
C MET A 1 30.98 20.69 34.25
N ARG A 2 30.08 19.80 33.80
CA ARG A 2 30.45 18.57 33.07
C ARG A 2 30.16 18.79 31.58
N LEU A 3 31.16 18.60 30.72
CA LEU A 3 31.00 18.75 29.27
C LEU A 3 30.50 17.47 28.58
N LYS A 4 30.77 16.30 29.18
CA LYS A 4 30.25 15.01 28.76
C LYS A 4 29.12 14.60 29.71
N ASN A 5 27.98 14.18 29.15
CA ASN A 5 26.78 13.75 29.88
C ASN A 5 26.36 14.73 31.00
N PRO A 6 26.06 16.00 30.67
CA PRO A 6 25.52 16.94 31.65
C PRO A 6 24.08 16.57 32.03
N ASP A 7 23.69 16.84 33.27
CA ASP A 7 22.31 16.64 33.75
C ASP A 7 21.31 17.56 33.02
N VAL A 8 21.78 18.74 32.61
CA VAL A 8 21.01 19.73 31.83
C VAL A 8 21.89 20.32 30.74
N THR A 9 21.40 20.30 29.50
CA THR A 9 22.04 21.02 28.38
C THR A 9 21.19 22.22 28.00
N VAL A 10 21.71 23.44 28.19
CA VAL A 10 21.06 24.67 27.72
C VAL A 10 21.57 24.98 26.33
N ARG A 11 20.67 24.93 25.33
CA ARG A 11 20.99 25.21 23.93
C ARG A 11 20.43 26.57 23.55
N ILE A 12 21.30 27.45 23.06
CA ILE A 12 20.96 28.82 22.67
C ILE A 12 21.43 29.00 21.24
N ASP A 13 20.51 29.40 20.37
CA ASP A 13 20.81 29.83 19.00
C ASP A 13 20.64 31.35 18.92
N ILE A 14 21.61 32.04 18.30
CA ILE A 14 21.59 33.49 18.11
C ILE A 14 21.60 33.77 16.61
N GLU A 15 20.55 34.42 16.11
CA GLU A 15 20.38 34.78 14.71
C GLU A 15 19.67 36.14 14.62
N ASP A 16 20.14 37.04 13.75
CA ASP A 16 19.59 38.40 13.56
C ASP A 16 19.32 39.18 14.87
N ASP A 17 20.29 39.17 15.80
CA ASP A 17 20.21 39.82 17.12
C ASP A 17 19.06 39.31 18.00
N LYS A 18 18.55 38.10 17.72
CA LYS A 18 17.55 37.40 18.52
C LYS A 18 18.16 36.17 19.17
N MET A 19 17.85 35.98 20.45
CA MET A 19 18.21 34.78 21.21
C MET A 19 17.04 33.81 21.22
N MET A 20 17.25 32.59 20.72
CA MET A 20 16.30 31.49 20.82
C MET A 20 16.79 30.44 21.83
N LEU A 21 15.95 30.13 22.80
CA LEU A 21 16.19 29.04 23.74
C LEU A 21 15.58 27.74 23.21
N VAL A 22 16.42 26.76 22.89
CA VAL A 22 15.97 25.46 22.37
C VAL A 22 15.60 24.55 23.54
N LYS A 23 14.29 24.42 23.80
CA LYS A 23 13.74 23.58 24.88
C LYS A 23 13.84 22.08 24.57
N ALA A 24 13.60 21.70 23.32
CA ALA A 24 13.64 20.32 22.86
C ALA A 24 14.03 20.26 21.38
N ARG A 25 14.65 19.16 20.96
CA ARG A 25 14.92 18.87 19.55
C ARG A 25 14.44 17.46 19.27
N HIS A 26 13.45 17.34 18.38
CA HIS A 26 12.92 16.07 17.94
C HIS A 26 13.55 15.72 16.59
N ALA A 27 14.02 14.49 16.43
CA ALA A 27 14.45 14.00 15.13
C ALA A 27 13.21 13.76 14.26
N GLY A 28 13.15 14.41 13.10
CA GLY A 28 12.15 14.08 12.08
C GLY A 28 12.54 12.82 11.31
N ILE A 29 11.71 12.42 10.36
CA ILE A 29 11.91 11.20 9.55
C ILE A 29 13.18 11.28 8.65
N GLY A 30 13.74 12.48 8.47
CA GLY A 30 14.85 12.76 7.56
C GLY A 30 14.47 12.56 6.09
N GLY A 31 15.46 12.38 5.21
CA GLY A 31 15.21 12.24 3.77
C GLY A 31 15.10 13.58 3.04
N TYR A 32 14.39 13.59 1.92
CA TYR A 32 14.29 14.75 1.02
C TYR A 32 12.84 15.26 0.92
N PRO A 33 12.63 16.56 0.69
CA PRO A 33 11.30 17.09 0.42
C PRO A 33 10.69 16.43 -0.82
N ILE A 34 9.40 16.10 -0.75
CA ILE A 34 8.69 15.50 -1.87
C ILE A 34 8.60 16.48 -3.04
N GLY A 35 8.75 15.96 -4.26
CA GLY A 35 8.79 16.76 -5.49
C GLY A 35 10.18 17.31 -5.82
N THR A 36 11.20 17.03 -5.02
CA THR A 36 12.59 17.37 -5.36
C THR A 36 13.25 16.35 -6.27
N GLN A 37 12.68 15.15 -6.38
CA GLN A 37 13.08 14.13 -7.34
C GLN A 37 11.92 13.85 -8.31
N GLU A 38 12.22 13.17 -9.42
CA GLU A 38 11.24 12.78 -10.43
C GLU A 38 10.15 11.85 -9.87
N ASP A 39 9.04 11.81 -10.61
CA ASP A 39 7.89 10.96 -10.30
C ASP A 39 8.25 9.50 -10.58
N VAL A 40 7.71 8.61 -9.74
CA VAL A 40 7.91 7.16 -9.90
C VAL A 40 6.58 6.41 -9.79
N LEU A 41 6.47 5.27 -10.46
CA LEU A 41 5.29 4.41 -10.45
C LEU A 41 5.55 3.14 -9.65
N SER A 42 5.04 3.06 -8.44
CA SER A 42 5.22 1.90 -7.57
C SER A 42 4.22 0.80 -7.86
N LEU A 43 4.70 -0.42 -8.11
CA LEU A 43 3.88 -1.61 -8.26
C LEU A 43 3.44 -2.08 -6.88
N ILE A 44 2.22 -1.68 -6.50
CA ILE A 44 1.66 -1.93 -5.17
C ILE A 44 0.82 -3.20 -5.20
N SER A 45 1.05 -4.12 -4.26
CA SER A 45 0.34 -5.42 -4.21
C SER A 45 -0.49 -5.61 -2.94
N GLY A 46 -0.33 -4.73 -1.96
CA GLY A 46 -0.87 -4.90 -0.61
C GLY A 46 0.01 -5.77 0.29
N GLY A 47 1.10 -6.36 -0.22
CA GLY A 47 2.08 -7.08 0.60
C GLY A 47 3.11 -6.15 1.25
N PHE A 48 3.84 -6.68 2.24
CA PHE A 48 4.85 -5.95 3.02
C PHE A 48 5.84 -5.18 2.14
N ASP A 49 6.42 -5.88 1.17
CA ASP A 49 7.55 -5.38 0.38
C ASP A 49 7.14 -4.18 -0.49
N SER A 50 5.93 -4.20 -1.05
CA SER A 50 5.44 -3.14 -1.93
C SER A 50 5.13 -1.84 -1.17
N GLY A 51 4.61 -1.94 0.06
CA GLY A 51 4.40 -0.79 0.93
C GLY A 51 5.71 -0.15 1.36
N VAL A 52 6.68 -0.97 1.78
CA VAL A 52 7.99 -0.48 2.21
C VAL A 52 8.78 0.15 1.07
N SER A 53 8.85 -0.50 -0.09
CA SER A 53 9.55 0.06 -1.27
C SER A 53 8.94 1.39 -1.73
N SER A 54 7.62 1.53 -1.69
CA SER A 54 6.92 2.80 -1.96
C SER A 54 7.37 3.89 -0.97
N TYR A 55 7.32 3.60 0.33
CA TYR A 55 7.74 4.54 1.37
C TYR A 55 9.21 4.97 1.23
N MET A 56 10.11 4.05 0.87
CA MET A 56 11.52 4.37 0.69
C MET A 56 11.73 5.45 -0.40
N LEU A 57 10.95 5.42 -1.49
CA LEU A 57 11.03 6.45 -2.53
C LEU A 57 10.35 7.76 -2.13
N VAL A 58 9.26 7.72 -1.36
CA VAL A 58 8.68 8.92 -0.75
C VAL A 58 9.74 9.64 0.10
N ARG A 59 10.50 8.88 0.93
CA ARG A 59 11.61 9.42 1.73
C ARG A 59 12.78 9.96 0.92
N ARG A 60 12.93 9.52 -0.33
CA ARG A 60 13.94 10.05 -1.26
C ARG A 60 13.46 11.30 -2.00
N GLY A 61 12.24 11.77 -1.78
CA GLY A 61 11.71 13.00 -2.35
C GLY A 61 10.95 12.82 -3.66
N SER A 62 10.71 11.57 -4.10
CA SER A 62 9.89 11.29 -5.27
C SER A 62 8.40 11.39 -4.96
N ARG A 63 7.61 11.84 -5.93
CA ARG A 63 6.15 11.67 -5.89
C ARG A 63 5.83 10.25 -6.37
N VAL A 64 5.33 9.42 -5.47
CA VAL A 64 5.04 8.02 -5.76
C VAL A 64 3.60 7.87 -6.22
N HIS A 65 3.43 7.56 -7.50
CA HIS A 65 2.18 7.05 -8.06
C HIS A 65 2.09 5.55 -7.80
N TYR A 66 0.88 5.00 -7.79
CA TYR A 66 0.64 3.59 -7.48
C TYR A 66 0.03 2.88 -8.68
N CYS A 67 0.56 1.71 -9.03
CA CYS A 67 0.03 0.80 -10.04
C CYS A 67 -0.32 -0.53 -9.36
N PHE A 68 -1.60 -0.84 -9.32
CA PHE A 68 -2.16 -2.07 -8.80
C PHE A 68 -2.59 -2.97 -9.97
N PHE A 69 -2.20 -4.24 -9.91
CA PHE A 69 -2.67 -5.27 -10.82
C PHE A 69 -3.73 -6.10 -10.10
N ASN A 70 -4.99 -5.95 -10.52
CA ASN A 70 -6.10 -6.66 -9.90
C ASN A 70 -6.13 -8.12 -10.37
N LEU A 71 -5.83 -9.02 -9.44
CA LEU A 71 -5.80 -10.47 -9.62
C LEU A 71 -6.81 -11.19 -8.71
N GLY A 72 -7.39 -10.47 -7.75
CA GLY A 72 -8.09 -11.02 -6.59
C GLY A 72 -9.46 -10.41 -6.33
N GLY A 73 -9.99 -9.61 -7.26
CA GLY A 73 -11.32 -9.01 -7.18
C GLY A 73 -11.39 -7.76 -6.29
N ALA A 74 -12.61 -7.40 -5.89
CA ALA A 74 -12.89 -6.16 -5.17
C ALA A 74 -12.22 -6.09 -3.78
N ALA A 75 -12.29 -7.17 -2.99
CA ALA A 75 -11.64 -7.23 -1.67
C ALA A 75 -10.12 -7.02 -1.75
N HIS A 76 -9.46 -7.57 -2.78
CA HIS A 76 -8.03 -7.34 -3.02
C HIS A 76 -7.77 -5.87 -3.31
N GLU A 77 -8.54 -5.27 -4.21
CA GLU A 77 -8.41 -3.87 -4.56
C GLU A 77 -8.60 -2.92 -3.38
N ILE A 78 -9.59 -3.17 -2.51
CA ILE A 78 -9.85 -2.38 -1.31
C ILE A 78 -8.63 -2.40 -0.38
N GLY A 79 -8.06 -3.58 -0.09
CA GLY A 79 -6.89 -3.71 0.77
C GLY A 79 -5.65 -3.00 0.20
N VAL A 80 -5.45 -3.04 -1.12
CA VAL A 80 -4.35 -2.31 -1.77
C VAL A 80 -4.59 -0.79 -1.76
N LYS A 81 -5.81 -0.33 -2.01
CA LYS A 81 -6.20 1.08 -1.87
C LYS A 81 -5.95 1.58 -0.45
N GLN A 82 -6.30 0.80 0.57
CA GLN A 82 -6.01 1.12 1.98
C GLN A 82 -4.52 1.32 2.22
N MET A 83 -3.67 0.40 1.74
CA MET A 83 -2.22 0.51 1.90
C MET A 83 -1.66 1.75 1.20
N ALA A 84 -2.03 1.98 -0.07
CA ALA A 84 -1.58 3.14 -0.83
C ALA A 84 -2.03 4.46 -0.18
N TYR A 85 -3.30 4.54 0.22
CA TYR A 85 -3.86 5.71 0.88
C TYR A 85 -3.21 5.97 2.25
N HIS A 86 -2.94 4.94 3.06
CA HIS A 86 -2.24 5.10 4.34
C HIS A 86 -0.84 5.68 4.18
N ILE A 87 -0.04 5.12 3.27
CA ILE A 87 1.30 5.64 2.96
C ILE A 87 1.21 7.08 2.46
N TRP A 88 0.25 7.37 1.57
CA TRP A 88 0.05 8.70 1.05
C TRP A 88 -0.35 9.70 2.15
N GLN A 89 -1.38 9.38 2.93
CA GLN A 89 -1.91 10.25 3.96
C GLN A 89 -0.84 10.63 4.99
N ARG A 90 -0.07 9.63 5.43
CA ARG A 90 0.94 9.81 6.49
C ARG A 90 2.22 10.49 6.00
N TYR A 91 2.66 10.20 4.78
CA TYR A 91 4.00 10.62 4.32
C TYR A 91 4.01 11.56 3.13
N SER A 92 2.92 11.69 2.36
CA SER A 92 2.92 12.48 1.11
C SER A 92 1.62 13.24 0.81
N SER A 93 0.79 13.50 1.83
CA SER A 93 -0.54 14.13 1.68
C SER A 93 -0.53 15.54 1.11
N SER A 94 0.63 16.21 1.09
CA SER A 94 0.84 17.51 0.44
C SER A 94 0.83 17.45 -1.10
N HIS A 95 0.95 16.27 -1.70
CA HIS A 95 1.07 16.09 -3.14
C HIS A 95 -0.05 15.25 -3.72
N LYS A 96 -0.45 15.57 -4.96
CA LYS A 96 -1.43 14.79 -5.72
C LYS A 96 -0.70 13.66 -6.42
N VAL A 97 -1.16 12.43 -6.20
CA VAL A 97 -0.64 11.24 -6.88
C VAL A 97 -1.80 10.42 -7.42
N ARG A 98 -1.49 9.53 -8.36
CA ARG A 98 -2.48 8.67 -9.02
C ARG A 98 -2.45 7.28 -8.43
N PHE A 99 -3.62 6.70 -8.26
CA PHE A 99 -3.78 5.26 -8.08
C PHE A 99 -4.32 4.69 -9.39
N ILE A 100 -3.59 3.76 -9.99
CA ILE A 100 -3.90 3.12 -11.27
C ILE A 100 -4.23 1.67 -10.97
N ALA A 101 -5.42 1.21 -11.35
CA ALA A 101 -5.85 -0.17 -11.26
C ALA A 101 -5.95 -0.77 -12.66
N ILE A 102 -5.23 -1.86 -12.88
CA ILE A 102 -5.24 -2.61 -14.15
C ILE A 102 -5.84 -3.98 -13.88
N ASN A 103 -6.97 -4.30 -14.54
CA ASN A 103 -7.55 -5.62 -14.43
C ASN A 103 -6.67 -6.64 -15.17
N PHE A 104 -6.12 -7.61 -14.43
CA PHE A 104 -5.22 -8.62 -14.95
C PHE A 104 -5.86 -10.01 -15.04
N GLU A 105 -7.15 -10.15 -14.76
CA GLU A 105 -7.87 -11.42 -14.83
C GLU A 105 -7.71 -12.10 -16.21
N GLY A 106 -7.94 -11.34 -17.30
CA GLY A 106 -7.76 -11.86 -18.66
C GLY A 106 -6.31 -12.23 -19.00
N VAL A 107 -5.34 -11.44 -18.52
CA VAL A 107 -3.89 -11.72 -18.70
C VAL A 107 -3.51 -13.01 -17.98
N VAL A 108 -4.00 -13.21 -16.76
CA VAL A 108 -3.76 -14.44 -15.99
C VAL A 108 -4.42 -15.64 -16.65
N GLY A 109 -5.66 -15.51 -17.13
CA GLY A 109 -6.37 -16.56 -17.86
C GLY A 109 -5.56 -17.04 -19.06
N GLU A 110 -5.07 -16.11 -19.89
CA GLU A 110 -4.24 -16.42 -21.05
C GLU A 110 -2.93 -17.12 -20.65
N ILE A 111 -2.25 -16.66 -19.59
CA ILE A 111 -1.02 -17.30 -19.09
C ILE A 111 -1.30 -18.72 -18.61
N LEU A 112 -2.40 -18.95 -17.88
CA LEU A 112 -2.78 -20.27 -17.38
C LEU A 112 -3.06 -21.26 -18.52
N GLU A 113 -3.59 -20.78 -19.65
CA GLU A 113 -3.91 -21.61 -20.81
C GLU A 113 -2.73 -21.85 -21.76
N LYS A 114 -1.85 -20.86 -21.95
CA LYS A 114 -0.85 -20.86 -23.04
C LYS A 114 0.58 -21.07 -22.59
N VAL A 115 0.89 -20.89 -21.31
CA VAL A 115 2.27 -20.87 -20.80
C VAL A 115 2.54 -22.10 -19.95
N ASP A 116 3.72 -22.70 -20.13
CA ASP A 116 4.18 -23.79 -19.27
C ASP A 116 4.23 -23.40 -17.77
N ASN A 117 3.71 -24.27 -16.90
CA ASN A 117 3.56 -24.02 -15.45
C ASN A 117 4.84 -23.47 -14.78
N GLY A 118 6.00 -24.00 -15.16
CA GLY A 118 7.28 -23.61 -14.58
C GLY A 118 7.74 -22.19 -14.98
N GLN A 119 7.19 -21.62 -16.05
CA GLN A 119 7.54 -20.29 -16.58
C GLN A 119 6.50 -19.21 -16.25
N MET A 120 5.27 -19.59 -15.89
CA MET A 120 4.14 -18.67 -15.64
C MET A 120 4.51 -17.49 -14.75
N GLY A 121 5.23 -17.71 -13.65
CA GLY A 121 5.61 -16.63 -12.72
C GLY A 121 6.52 -15.57 -13.35
N VAL A 122 7.45 -15.97 -14.21
CA VAL A 122 8.35 -15.03 -14.92
C VAL A 122 7.60 -14.31 -16.03
N VAL A 123 6.76 -15.02 -16.80
CA VAL A 123 5.94 -14.43 -17.86
C VAL A 123 4.94 -13.42 -17.28
N LEU A 124 4.24 -13.76 -16.19
CA LEU A 124 3.33 -12.85 -15.49
C LEU A 124 4.03 -11.56 -15.07
N LYS A 125 5.20 -11.66 -14.43
CA LYS A 125 5.98 -10.47 -14.02
C LYS A 125 6.45 -9.66 -15.22
N ARG A 126 6.82 -10.30 -16.33
CA ARG A 126 7.14 -9.62 -17.59
C ARG A 126 5.94 -8.86 -18.16
N MET A 127 4.73 -9.43 -18.11
CA MET A 127 3.50 -8.72 -18.51
C MET A 127 3.20 -7.54 -17.58
N MET A 128 3.37 -7.70 -16.26
CA MET A 128 3.21 -6.62 -15.28
C MET A 128 4.19 -5.46 -15.57
N VAL A 129 5.48 -5.73 -15.77
CA VAL A 129 6.44 -4.64 -16.02
C VAL A 129 6.25 -3.98 -17.39
N ARG A 130 5.78 -4.71 -18.41
CA ARG A 130 5.38 -4.15 -19.72
C ARG A 130 4.20 -3.19 -19.56
N ALA A 131 3.13 -3.64 -18.90
CA ALA A 131 1.96 -2.82 -18.63
C ALA A 131 2.32 -1.58 -17.81
N ALA A 132 3.11 -1.75 -16.75
CA ALA A 132 3.58 -0.65 -15.93
C ALA A 132 4.44 0.35 -16.72
N SER A 133 5.33 -0.13 -17.59
CA SER A 133 6.16 0.75 -18.44
C SER A 133 5.29 1.59 -19.39
N LYS A 134 4.25 0.98 -19.99
CA LYS A 134 3.28 1.71 -20.81
C LYS A 134 2.50 2.76 -20.01
N MET A 135 2.08 2.42 -18.79
CA MET A 135 1.40 3.38 -17.91
C MET A 135 2.33 4.50 -17.44
N ALA A 136 3.59 4.18 -17.12
CA ALA A 136 4.59 5.17 -16.75
C ALA A 136 4.83 6.16 -17.90
N ALA A 137 5.03 5.66 -19.13
CA ALA A 137 5.15 6.49 -20.32
C ALA A 137 3.91 7.35 -20.58
N ARG A 138 2.69 6.78 -20.42
CA ARG A 138 1.42 7.53 -20.58
C ARG A 138 1.30 8.72 -19.63
N PHE A 139 1.93 8.65 -18.47
CA PHE A 139 1.88 9.70 -17.44
C PHE A 139 3.20 10.48 -17.28
N ASN A 140 4.17 10.31 -18.19
CA ASN A 140 5.51 10.91 -18.10
C ASN A 140 6.20 10.63 -16.75
N ILE A 141 6.17 9.37 -16.33
CA ILE A 141 6.83 8.89 -15.12
C ILE A 141 8.11 8.16 -15.53
N GLU A 142 9.24 8.52 -14.93
CA GLU A 142 10.58 8.12 -15.39
C GLU A 142 10.97 6.69 -14.98
N ALA A 143 10.40 6.19 -13.88
CA ALA A 143 10.79 4.90 -13.33
C ALA A 143 9.61 4.15 -12.70
N ILE A 144 9.70 2.82 -12.73
CA ILE A 144 8.83 1.93 -11.97
C ILE A 144 9.55 1.43 -10.72
N VAL A 145 8.84 1.26 -9.62
CA VAL A 145 9.38 0.78 -8.35
C VAL A 145 8.76 -0.57 -8.03
N THR A 146 9.58 -1.54 -7.63
CA THR A 146 9.11 -2.84 -7.18
C THR A 146 9.62 -3.17 -5.78
N GLY A 147 8.85 -3.96 -5.05
CA GLY A 147 9.25 -4.52 -3.75
C GLY A 147 10.12 -5.77 -3.86
N GLU A 148 10.80 -6.02 -4.98
CA GLU A 148 11.56 -7.27 -5.12
C GLU A 148 12.84 -7.26 -4.27
N ALA A 149 13.05 -8.33 -3.50
CA ALA A 149 14.25 -8.59 -2.70
C ALA A 149 15.01 -9.81 -3.26
N LEU A 150 16.35 -9.77 -3.27
CA LEU A 150 17.11 -10.85 -3.89
C LEU A 150 17.03 -12.14 -3.05
N GLY A 151 16.61 -13.25 -3.69
CA GLY A 151 16.63 -14.57 -3.06
C GLY A 151 15.49 -14.85 -2.06
N GLN A 152 14.50 -13.98 -1.94
CA GLN A 152 13.35 -14.19 -1.04
C GLN A 152 12.34 -15.19 -1.60
N VAL A 153 12.08 -15.17 -2.91
CA VAL A 153 11.27 -16.20 -3.62
C VAL A 153 11.98 -16.70 -4.87
N SER A 154 11.56 -17.86 -5.38
CA SER A 154 12.12 -18.51 -6.57
C SER A 154 12.11 -17.62 -7.83
N SER A 155 11.16 -16.69 -7.94
CA SER A 155 11.09 -15.73 -9.05
C SER A 155 12.06 -14.54 -8.91
N GLN A 156 12.75 -14.39 -7.78
CA GLN A 156 13.65 -13.27 -7.47
C GLN A 156 15.11 -13.72 -7.41
N THR A 157 15.54 -14.55 -8.37
CA THR A 157 16.97 -14.79 -8.62
C THR A 157 17.52 -13.74 -9.58
N LEU A 158 18.82 -13.49 -9.56
CA LEU A 158 19.45 -12.56 -10.53
C LEU A 158 19.11 -12.91 -11.99
N THR A 159 19.06 -14.22 -12.31
CA THR A 159 18.66 -14.68 -13.64
C THR A 159 17.24 -14.25 -13.98
N ASN A 160 16.28 -14.50 -13.10
CA ASN A 160 14.88 -14.16 -13.34
C ASN A 160 14.66 -12.64 -13.33
N LEU A 161 15.29 -11.90 -12.41
CA LEU A 161 15.20 -10.43 -12.35
C LEU A 161 15.72 -9.79 -13.64
N ARG A 162 16.87 -10.25 -14.16
CA ARG A 162 17.39 -9.79 -15.46
C ARG A 162 16.39 -10.05 -16.58
N LEU A 163 15.78 -11.24 -16.61
CA LEU A 163 14.79 -11.57 -17.62
C LEU A 163 13.52 -10.74 -17.44
N ILE A 164 13.10 -10.40 -16.22
CA ILE A 164 11.96 -9.51 -16.01
C ILE A 164 12.29 -8.10 -16.52
N ASP A 165 13.49 -7.59 -16.23
CA ASP A 165 13.94 -6.26 -16.67
C ASP A 165 14.02 -6.13 -18.19
N GLU A 166 14.37 -7.19 -18.91
CA GLU A 166 14.36 -7.19 -20.39
C GLU A 166 12.97 -6.91 -21.00
N ALA A 167 11.89 -7.01 -20.22
CA ALA A 167 10.53 -6.68 -20.66
C ALA A 167 10.09 -5.25 -20.28
N ALA A 168 10.88 -4.52 -19.49
CA ALA A 168 10.57 -3.16 -19.08
C ALA A 168 11.25 -2.15 -20.01
N ASP A 169 10.49 -1.17 -20.50
CA ASP A 169 11.04 -0.01 -21.19
C ASP A 169 11.44 1.09 -20.18
N ALA A 170 10.80 1.11 -19.00
CA ALA A 170 11.09 2.05 -17.92
C ALA A 170 12.23 1.56 -17.01
N LEU A 171 12.91 2.51 -16.34
CA LEU A 171 13.89 2.18 -15.29
C LEU A 171 13.21 1.44 -14.14
N VAL A 172 13.71 0.26 -13.77
CA VAL A 172 13.18 -0.53 -12.65
C VAL A 172 14.00 -0.31 -11.38
N LEU A 173 13.40 0.34 -10.38
CA LEU A 173 13.99 0.60 -9.08
C LEU A 173 13.58 -0.48 -8.07
N ARG A 174 14.56 -1.04 -7.35
CA ARG A 174 14.36 -2.11 -6.35
C ARG A 174 14.97 -1.74 -5.00
N PRO A 175 14.32 -0.89 -4.19
CA PRO A 175 14.86 -0.43 -2.91
C PRO A 175 15.20 -1.57 -1.94
N LEU A 176 14.49 -2.68 -2.07
CA LEU A 176 14.58 -3.84 -1.18
C LEU A 176 15.55 -4.92 -1.67
N ILE A 177 16.28 -4.70 -2.77
CA ILE A 177 17.07 -5.76 -3.42
C ILE A 177 18.09 -6.42 -2.48
N THR A 178 18.61 -5.68 -1.49
CA THR A 178 19.57 -6.17 -0.49
C THR A 178 18.99 -6.36 0.92
N HIS A 179 17.69 -6.14 1.10
CA HIS A 179 17.05 -6.25 2.41
C HIS A 179 16.61 -7.68 2.68
N ASP A 180 16.73 -8.12 3.94
CA ASP A 180 16.14 -9.37 4.39
C ASP A 180 14.68 -9.17 4.82
N LYS A 181 13.96 -10.30 4.98
CA LYS A 181 12.53 -10.29 5.33
C LYS A 181 12.26 -9.65 6.70
N GLU A 182 13.17 -9.80 7.66
CA GLU A 182 12.98 -9.24 9.00
C GLU A 182 13.09 -7.71 8.99
N GLN A 183 14.04 -7.17 8.23
CA GLN A 183 14.18 -5.74 8.00
C GLN A 183 12.93 -5.15 7.32
N ILE A 184 12.40 -5.84 6.31
CA ILE A 184 11.19 -5.41 5.61
C ILE A 184 9.99 -5.40 6.57
N ILE A 185 9.80 -6.46 7.36
CA ILE A 185 8.70 -6.55 8.34
C ILE A 185 8.86 -5.49 9.44
N ALA A 186 10.08 -5.25 9.93
CA ALA A 186 10.35 -4.21 10.92
C ALA A 186 9.98 -2.82 10.38
N MET A 187 10.36 -2.53 9.13
CA MET A 187 10.00 -1.28 8.47
C MET A 187 8.50 -1.17 8.23
N ALA A 188 7.83 -2.25 7.81
CA ALA A 188 6.38 -2.28 7.64
C ALA A 188 5.64 -1.96 8.95
N LYS A 189 6.15 -2.45 10.10
CA LYS A 189 5.63 -2.10 11.43
C LYS A 189 5.86 -0.64 11.77
N GLU A 190 7.07 -0.13 11.51
CA GLU A 190 7.42 1.28 11.74
C GLU A 190 6.50 2.22 10.95
N ILE A 191 6.18 1.88 9.70
CA ILE A 191 5.34 2.70 8.85
C ILE A 191 3.83 2.41 8.98
N GLY A 192 3.45 1.41 9.78
CA GLY A 192 2.06 1.05 10.06
C GLY A 192 1.33 0.33 8.91
N THR A 193 2.06 -0.41 8.06
CA THR A 193 1.48 -1.19 6.95
C THR A 193 1.45 -2.69 7.22
N ASP A 194 2.02 -3.17 8.34
CA ASP A 194 2.24 -4.59 8.58
C ASP A 194 0.94 -5.38 8.75
N ASP A 195 -0.05 -4.87 9.48
CA ASP A 195 -1.30 -5.61 9.66
C ASP A 195 -2.19 -5.61 8.40
N ILE A 196 -2.14 -4.54 7.59
CA ILE A 196 -2.75 -4.55 6.25
C ILE A 196 -2.10 -5.66 5.45
N ALA A 197 -0.76 -5.70 5.43
CA ALA A 197 -0.02 -6.69 4.67
C ALA A 197 -0.27 -8.14 5.10
N LYS A 198 -0.48 -8.39 6.40
CA LYS A 198 -0.82 -9.73 6.93
C LYS A 198 -2.17 -10.23 6.44
N SER A 199 -3.13 -9.33 6.21
CA SER A 199 -4.49 -9.69 5.81
C SER A 199 -4.65 -9.83 4.29
N MET A 200 -3.60 -9.51 3.52
CA MET A 200 -3.62 -9.64 2.06
C MET A 200 -3.20 -11.03 1.58
N PRO A 201 -3.93 -11.65 0.63
CA PRO A 201 -3.51 -12.89 0.00
C PRO A 201 -2.32 -12.67 -0.94
N GLU A 202 -1.40 -13.63 -1.00
CA GLU A 202 -0.29 -13.62 -1.96
C GLU A 202 -0.71 -14.20 -3.33
N PHE A 203 -1.46 -13.45 -4.13
CA PHE A 203 -2.00 -13.94 -5.43
C PHE A 203 -0.93 -14.37 -6.44
N CYS A 204 0.18 -13.63 -6.58
CA CYS A 204 1.24 -13.99 -7.53
C CYS A 204 1.92 -15.33 -7.19
N GLY A 205 1.96 -15.70 -5.91
CA GLY A 205 2.53 -16.98 -5.46
C GLY A 205 1.63 -18.17 -5.78
N VAL A 206 0.32 -17.97 -5.81
CA VAL A 206 -0.68 -19.02 -6.06
C VAL A 206 -0.68 -19.50 -7.52
N ILE A 207 -0.30 -18.61 -8.45
CA ILE A 207 -0.36 -18.90 -9.90
C ILE A 207 0.80 -19.81 -10.34
N SER A 208 1.97 -19.75 -9.69
CA SER A 208 3.15 -20.48 -10.16
C SER A 208 3.30 -21.85 -9.50
N LYS A 209 3.00 -22.91 -10.26
CA LYS A 209 3.28 -24.30 -9.86
C LYS A 209 4.71 -24.68 -10.28
N ASN A 210 5.55 -25.07 -9.31
CA ASN A 210 6.97 -25.41 -9.51
C ASN A 210 7.77 -24.32 -10.25
N PRO A 211 7.82 -23.09 -9.70
CA PRO A 211 8.50 -21.96 -10.34
C PRO A 211 9.97 -22.23 -10.63
N THR A 212 10.40 -21.89 -11.85
CA THR A 212 11.79 -22.07 -12.27
C THR A 212 12.71 -21.04 -11.61
N ILE A 213 13.77 -21.52 -10.94
CA ILE A 213 14.76 -20.67 -10.24
C ILE A 213 15.77 -20.03 -11.21
N LYS A 214 16.03 -20.69 -12.34
CA LYS A 214 16.88 -20.20 -13.43
C LYS A 214 16.15 -20.35 -14.76
N ALA A 215 15.30 -19.38 -15.08
CA ALA A 215 14.62 -19.40 -16.37
C ALA A 215 15.64 -19.27 -17.52
N VAL A 216 15.39 -20.00 -18.60
CA VAL A 216 16.18 -19.93 -19.82
C VAL A 216 15.53 -18.90 -20.73
N ARG A 217 16.31 -17.92 -21.19
CA ARG A 217 15.83 -16.77 -21.96
C ARG A 217 15.01 -17.20 -23.17
N GLU A 218 15.55 -18.14 -23.95
CA GLU A 218 14.94 -18.65 -25.18
C GLU A 218 13.61 -19.32 -24.88
N LYS A 219 13.50 -20.04 -23.75
CA LYS A 219 12.24 -20.65 -23.33
C LYS A 219 11.21 -19.59 -22.98
N ILE A 220 11.57 -18.57 -22.19
CA ILE A 220 10.65 -17.48 -21.85
C ILE A 220 10.12 -16.76 -23.10
N LEU A 221 10.99 -16.44 -24.06
CA LEU A 221 10.57 -15.79 -25.30
C LEU A 221 9.68 -16.69 -26.16
N ALA A 222 9.94 -18.00 -26.18
CA ALA A 222 9.08 -18.96 -26.87
C ALA A 222 7.69 -19.05 -26.22
N GLU A 223 7.62 -19.13 -24.88
CA GLU A 223 6.33 -19.12 -24.17
C GLU A 223 5.57 -17.80 -24.38
N GLU A 224 6.26 -16.65 -24.36
CA GLU A 224 5.65 -15.35 -24.67
C GLU A 224 5.13 -15.26 -26.09
N SER A 225 5.73 -15.98 -27.06
CA SER A 225 5.22 -15.99 -28.43
C SER A 225 3.86 -16.69 -28.57
N ASN A 226 3.47 -17.51 -27.59
CA ASN A 226 2.15 -18.12 -27.52
C ASN A 226 1.09 -17.22 -26.87
N PHE A 227 1.51 -16.15 -26.20
CA PHE A 227 0.62 -15.23 -25.49
C PHE A 227 0.01 -14.20 -26.45
N ASN A 228 -1.31 -14.03 -26.41
CA ASN A 228 -1.96 -12.97 -27.17
C ASN A 228 -1.76 -11.59 -26.51
N PHE A 229 -0.88 -10.76 -27.10
CA PHE A 229 -0.59 -9.42 -26.60
C PHE A 229 -1.76 -8.43 -26.68
N ASP A 230 -2.78 -8.67 -27.52
CA ASP A 230 -3.97 -7.82 -27.58
C ASP A 230 -4.71 -7.77 -26.24
N ILE A 231 -4.63 -8.85 -25.45
CA ILE A 231 -5.21 -8.93 -24.10
C ILE A 231 -4.49 -7.97 -23.15
N LEU A 232 -3.16 -7.91 -23.23
CA LEU A 232 -2.36 -6.98 -22.42
C LEU A 232 -2.63 -5.53 -22.83
N GLU A 233 -2.65 -5.24 -24.13
CA GLU A 233 -2.94 -3.89 -24.62
C GLU A 233 -4.34 -3.44 -24.18
N SER A 234 -5.35 -4.31 -24.33
CA SER A 234 -6.70 -4.03 -23.85
C SER A 234 -6.74 -3.77 -22.33
N ALA A 235 -6.01 -4.54 -21.52
CA ALA A 235 -5.93 -4.31 -20.08
C ALA A 235 -5.32 -2.93 -19.76
N VAL A 236 -4.27 -2.53 -20.47
CA VAL A 236 -3.59 -1.23 -20.30
C VAL A 236 -4.44 -0.06 -20.80
N GLU A 237 -5.17 -0.23 -21.91
CA GLU A 237 -6.10 0.77 -22.45
C GLU A 237 -7.27 1.01 -21.51
N ASN A 238 -7.84 -0.07 -20.94
CA ASN A 238 -8.98 -0.01 -20.03
C ASN A 238 -8.58 0.24 -18.56
N ALA A 239 -7.29 0.47 -18.28
CA ALA A 239 -6.78 0.76 -16.94
C ALA A 239 -7.51 1.95 -16.33
N GLN A 240 -8.07 1.74 -15.14
CA GLN A 240 -8.73 2.80 -14.38
C GLN A 240 -7.69 3.56 -13.58
N TYR A 241 -7.86 4.86 -13.45
CA TYR A 241 -7.02 5.66 -12.58
C TYR A 241 -7.82 6.77 -11.93
N LEU A 242 -7.46 7.07 -10.69
CA LEU A 242 -8.05 8.16 -9.92
C LEU A 242 -6.97 8.93 -9.17
N ASP A 243 -7.29 10.17 -8.79
CA ASP A 243 -6.49 10.89 -7.82
C ASP A 243 -6.63 10.18 -6.47
N ILE A 244 -5.52 9.91 -5.78
CA ILE A 244 -5.56 9.16 -4.52
C ILE A 244 -6.47 9.78 -3.46
N ARG A 245 -6.74 11.09 -3.56
CA ARG A 245 -7.67 11.81 -2.69
C ARG A 245 -9.13 11.43 -2.93
N GLN A 246 -9.44 11.01 -4.16
CA GLN A 246 -10.78 10.57 -4.57
C GLN A 246 -11.10 9.14 -4.15
N ILE A 247 -10.11 8.36 -3.67
CA ILE A 247 -10.40 7.06 -3.01
C ILE A 247 -11.47 7.27 -1.93
N ALA A 248 -11.38 8.38 -1.19
CA ALA A 248 -12.38 8.81 -0.23
C ALA A 248 -13.82 8.91 -0.79
N GLU A 249 -13.96 9.50 -1.97
CA GLU A 249 -15.22 9.87 -2.60
C GLU A 249 -15.85 8.68 -3.36
N GLU A 250 -15.03 7.80 -3.94
CA GLU A 250 -15.51 6.59 -4.60
C GLU A 250 -16.00 5.56 -3.58
N THR A 251 -15.26 5.39 -2.48
CA THR A 251 -15.68 4.52 -1.37
C THR A 251 -16.96 5.03 -0.70
N GLU A 252 -17.27 6.33 -0.76
CA GLU A 252 -18.58 6.86 -0.32
C GLU A 252 -19.74 6.29 -1.14
N LYS A 253 -19.59 6.16 -2.46
CA LYS A 253 -20.67 5.64 -3.32
C LYS A 253 -20.92 4.15 -3.07
N GLU A 254 -19.86 3.38 -2.83
CA GLU A 254 -19.96 1.96 -2.49
C GLU A 254 -20.53 1.74 -1.06
N VAL A 255 -20.22 2.63 -0.11
CA VAL A 255 -20.72 2.55 1.28
C VAL A 255 -22.15 3.08 1.44
N VAL A 256 -22.67 3.89 0.51
CA VAL A 256 -24.09 4.34 0.56
C VAL A 256 -25.08 3.17 0.38
N GLU A 257 -24.66 2.03 -0.17
CA GLU A 257 -25.43 0.78 -0.14
C GLU A 257 -25.28 -0.01 1.17
N VAL A 258 -24.45 0.48 2.10
CA VAL A 258 -23.90 -0.28 3.23
C VAL A 258 -23.96 0.57 4.52
N ASP A 259 -25.18 0.92 4.92
CA ASP A 259 -25.62 1.44 6.23
C ASP A 259 -24.67 2.43 6.94
N THR A 260 -24.83 3.73 6.66
CA THR A 260 -24.29 4.81 7.51
C THR A 260 -25.27 5.08 8.65
N ALA A 261 -24.88 4.78 9.90
CA ALA A 261 -25.69 5.08 11.07
C ALA A 261 -25.39 6.49 11.59
N SER A 262 -26.37 7.39 11.49
CA SER A 262 -26.25 8.75 12.04
C SER A 262 -26.62 8.83 13.53
N GLU A 263 -27.32 7.83 14.05
CA GLU A 263 -27.78 7.77 15.44
C GLU A 263 -27.30 6.45 16.06
N LEU A 264 -26.61 6.56 17.19
CA LEU A 264 -26.08 5.43 17.94
C LEU A 264 -27.15 4.87 18.88
N SER A 265 -27.34 3.56 18.86
CA SER A 265 -28.19 2.80 19.77
C SER A 265 -27.42 2.32 21.00
N GLU A 266 -28.11 1.94 22.08
CA GLU A 266 -27.47 1.44 23.32
C GLU A 266 -26.57 0.20 23.09
N ASN A 267 -26.77 -0.55 22.01
CA ASN A 267 -25.97 -1.73 21.67
C ASN A 267 -24.74 -1.42 20.78
N ASP A 268 -24.50 -0.14 20.47
CA ASP A 268 -23.44 0.27 19.58
C ASP A 268 -22.16 0.61 20.34
N VAL A 269 -21.03 0.15 19.81
CA VAL A 269 -19.68 0.44 20.33
C VAL A 269 -18.91 1.21 19.27
N ILE A 270 -18.32 2.33 19.66
CA ILE A 270 -17.50 3.13 18.76
C ILE A 270 -16.08 2.55 18.74
N LEU A 271 -15.61 2.16 17.56
CA LEU A 271 -14.21 1.82 17.33
C LEU A 271 -13.50 3.06 16.77
N ASP A 272 -12.64 3.69 17.57
CA ASP A 272 -11.76 4.75 17.09
C ASP A 272 -10.56 4.13 16.38
N ILE A 273 -10.54 4.23 15.06
CA ILE A 273 -9.58 3.55 14.18
C ILE A 273 -8.45 4.47 13.70
N ARG A 274 -8.36 5.67 14.26
CA ARG A 274 -7.29 6.63 13.96
C ARG A 274 -5.93 6.11 14.46
N SER A 275 -4.86 6.70 13.93
CA SER A 275 -3.52 6.38 14.41
C SER A 275 -3.34 6.79 15.89
N PRO A 276 -2.44 6.13 16.63
CA PRO A 276 -2.15 6.50 18.03
C PRO A 276 -1.79 7.98 18.18
N GLU A 277 -1.05 8.54 17.23
CA GLU A 277 -0.67 9.96 17.27
C GLU A 277 -1.89 10.88 17.18
N GLU A 278 -2.83 10.58 16.27
CA GLU A 278 -4.10 11.34 16.15
C GLU A 278 -4.98 11.21 17.40
N THR A 279 -5.00 10.03 18.04
CA THR A 279 -5.77 9.82 19.27
C THR A 279 -5.14 10.51 20.47
N ASP A 280 -3.81 10.59 20.54
CA ASP A 280 -3.09 11.28 21.61
C ASP A 280 -3.23 12.80 21.48
N GLU A 281 -3.13 13.34 20.26
CA GLU A 281 -3.32 14.78 20.00
C GLU A 281 -4.78 15.22 20.18
N LYS A 282 -5.74 14.40 19.72
CA LYS A 282 -7.18 14.69 19.76
C LYS A 282 -7.97 13.46 20.23
N PRO A 283 -8.03 13.21 21.55
CA PRO A 283 -8.78 12.09 22.10
C PRO A 283 -10.27 12.21 21.76
N PHE A 284 -10.86 11.14 21.23
CA PHE A 284 -12.30 11.06 21.05
C PHE A 284 -12.93 10.42 22.29
N LYS A 285 -13.94 11.09 22.86
CA LYS A 285 -14.72 10.58 23.99
C LYS A 285 -16.20 10.69 23.64
N SER A 286 -16.96 9.70 24.08
CA SER A 286 -18.41 9.67 24.00
C SER A 286 -18.96 9.54 25.42
N ASP A 287 -19.96 10.35 25.78
CA ASP A 287 -20.56 10.34 27.11
C ASP A 287 -21.59 9.20 27.28
N HIS A 288 -22.04 8.62 26.17
CA HIS A 288 -23.17 7.68 26.14
C HIS A 288 -22.82 6.30 25.58
N HIS A 289 -21.67 6.14 24.92
CA HIS A 289 -21.29 4.89 24.25
C HIS A 289 -19.86 4.51 24.58
N GLU A 290 -19.61 3.21 24.67
CA GLU A 290 -18.27 2.65 24.84
C GLU A 290 -17.40 3.02 23.62
N VAL A 291 -16.19 3.54 23.88
CA VAL A 291 -15.21 3.86 22.86
C VAL A 291 -14.01 2.94 23.04
N ILE A 292 -13.76 2.09 22.05
CA ILE A 292 -12.60 1.22 21.99
C ILE A 292 -11.60 1.82 20.99
N GLN A 293 -10.38 2.10 21.44
CA GLN A 293 -9.31 2.54 20.55
C GLN A 293 -8.67 1.33 19.87
N MET A 294 -8.82 1.24 18.57
CA MET A 294 -8.26 0.15 17.75
C MET A 294 -7.84 0.73 16.40
N PRO A 295 -6.59 1.23 16.28
CA PRO A 295 -6.07 1.77 15.03
C PRO A 295 -6.38 0.85 13.85
N PHE A 296 -6.71 1.44 12.70
CA PHE A 296 -7.32 0.71 11.58
C PHE A 296 -6.52 -0.53 11.15
N TYR A 297 -5.19 -0.47 11.23
CA TYR A 297 -4.32 -1.58 10.87
C TYR A 297 -4.59 -2.81 11.77
N LYS A 298 -4.96 -2.63 13.04
CA LYS A 298 -5.28 -3.75 13.95
C LYS A 298 -6.63 -4.42 13.69
N LEU A 299 -7.55 -3.80 12.94
CA LEU A 299 -8.92 -4.28 12.77
C LEU A 299 -8.95 -5.69 12.17
N SER A 300 -8.23 -5.94 11.09
CA SER A 300 -8.25 -7.23 10.39
C SER A 300 -7.89 -8.42 11.29
N SER A 301 -7.02 -8.21 12.27
CA SER A 301 -6.53 -9.27 13.17
C SER A 301 -7.28 -9.37 14.51
N GLN A 302 -7.95 -8.30 14.94
CA GLN A 302 -8.56 -8.20 16.27
C GLN A 302 -10.08 -8.10 16.24
N PHE A 303 -10.68 -7.79 15.09
CA PHE A 303 -12.13 -7.60 15.01
C PHE A 303 -12.90 -8.88 15.36
N SER A 304 -12.40 -10.05 14.96
CA SER A 304 -13.04 -11.34 15.25
C SER A 304 -13.06 -11.74 16.74
N SER A 305 -12.21 -11.12 17.58
CA SER A 305 -12.20 -11.39 19.03
C SER A 305 -13.17 -10.52 19.82
N LEU A 306 -13.77 -9.52 19.16
CA LEU A 306 -14.78 -8.66 19.75
C LEU A 306 -16.13 -9.39 19.90
N ASP A 307 -17.02 -8.84 20.72
CA ASP A 307 -18.36 -9.38 20.94
C ASP A 307 -19.23 -9.19 19.69
N GLN A 308 -19.38 -10.25 18.91
CA GLN A 308 -20.13 -10.24 17.64
C GLN A 308 -21.64 -10.01 17.80
N SER A 309 -22.17 -9.95 19.03
CA SER A 309 -23.57 -9.56 19.30
C SER A 309 -23.79 -8.04 19.32
N LYS A 310 -22.71 -7.25 19.40
CA LYS A 310 -22.73 -5.78 19.36
C LYS A 310 -22.57 -5.26 17.94
N ASN A 311 -23.01 -4.02 17.72
CA ASN A 311 -22.73 -3.28 16.48
C ASN A 311 -21.49 -2.42 16.65
N TYR A 312 -20.62 -2.41 15.64
CA TYR A 312 -19.36 -1.67 15.68
C TYR A 312 -19.37 -0.49 14.72
N MET A 313 -19.15 0.69 15.29
CA MET A 313 -19.25 1.99 14.65
C MET A 313 -17.84 2.55 14.40
N LEU A 314 -17.31 2.35 13.20
CA LEU A 314 -15.93 2.71 12.86
C LEU A 314 -15.77 4.22 12.69
N TYR A 315 -14.84 4.82 13.44
CA TYR A 315 -14.60 6.26 13.45
C TYR A 315 -13.17 6.63 13.04
N CYS A 316 -13.06 7.53 12.06
CA CYS A 316 -11.84 8.27 11.75
C CYS A 316 -12.20 9.70 11.33
N GLU A 317 -11.27 10.65 11.43
CA GLU A 317 -11.56 12.09 11.29
C GLU A 317 -12.19 12.44 9.94
N ARG A 318 -11.71 11.83 8.85
CA ARG A 318 -12.20 12.09 7.48
C ARG A 318 -13.21 11.06 6.97
N GLY A 319 -13.55 10.05 7.76
CA GLY A 319 -14.43 8.94 7.35
C GLY A 319 -13.86 7.97 6.30
N VAL A 320 -12.81 8.33 5.56
CA VAL A 320 -12.21 7.51 4.47
C VAL A 320 -11.77 6.15 4.96
N MET A 321 -10.97 6.13 6.04
CA MET A 321 -10.45 4.87 6.57
C MET A 321 -11.59 4.02 7.16
N SER A 322 -12.57 4.64 7.82
CA SER A 322 -13.73 3.93 8.36
C SER A 322 -14.50 3.22 7.26
N LYS A 323 -14.71 3.89 6.13
CA LYS A 323 -15.42 3.35 4.96
C LYS A 323 -14.67 2.18 4.35
N LEU A 324 -13.37 2.35 4.06
CA LEU A 324 -12.55 1.28 3.50
C LEU A 324 -12.49 0.05 4.42
N GLN A 325 -12.37 0.26 5.73
CA GLN A 325 -12.33 -0.83 6.70
C GLN A 325 -13.69 -1.52 6.85
N ALA A 326 -14.80 -0.76 6.80
CA ALA A 326 -16.13 -1.34 6.84
C ALA A 326 -16.41 -2.24 5.63
N LEU A 327 -16.08 -1.78 4.42
CA LEU A 327 -16.21 -2.61 3.20
C LEU A 327 -15.34 -3.86 3.30
N TYR A 328 -14.08 -3.69 3.72
CA TYR A 328 -13.16 -4.81 3.87
C TYR A 328 -13.68 -5.85 4.88
N LEU A 329 -14.16 -5.44 6.05
CA LEU A 329 -14.73 -6.35 7.04
C LEU A 329 -16.01 -7.04 6.52
N LYS A 330 -16.86 -6.35 5.76
CA LYS A 330 -18.06 -6.94 5.15
C LYS A 330 -17.76 -7.98 4.08
N GLU A 331 -16.80 -7.72 3.21
CA GLU A 331 -16.26 -8.70 2.25
C GLU A 331 -15.69 -9.94 2.96
N ASN A 332 -15.16 -9.78 4.18
CA ASN A 332 -14.70 -10.88 5.04
C ASN A 332 -15.81 -11.53 5.88
N GLY A 333 -17.09 -11.18 5.65
CA GLY A 333 -18.26 -11.81 6.24
C GLY A 333 -18.80 -11.19 7.52
N PHE A 334 -18.24 -10.06 7.99
CA PHE A 334 -18.76 -9.36 9.17
C PHE A 334 -19.92 -8.43 8.80
N THR A 335 -21.11 -8.66 9.34
CA THR A 335 -22.31 -7.87 9.00
C THR A 335 -22.63 -6.77 10.02
N ASN A 336 -22.06 -6.82 11.22
CA ASN A 336 -22.30 -5.91 12.35
C ASN A 336 -21.36 -4.67 12.34
N VAL A 337 -20.96 -4.20 11.16
CA VAL A 337 -20.00 -3.10 10.98
C VAL A 337 -20.64 -1.93 10.26
N TYR A 338 -20.47 -0.73 10.80
CA TYR A 338 -21.06 0.51 10.31
C TYR A 338 -20.04 1.66 10.40
N VAL A 339 -20.28 2.72 9.63
CA VAL A 339 -19.40 3.91 9.62
C VAL A 339 -20.00 5.01 10.48
N PHE A 340 -19.25 5.48 11.47
CA PHE A 340 -19.64 6.62 12.30
C PHE A 340 -19.05 7.92 11.76
N MET A 341 -19.94 8.86 11.41
CA MET A 341 -19.57 10.19 10.99
C MET A 341 -19.97 11.19 12.07
N LYS A 342 -18.97 11.82 12.70
CA LYS A 342 -19.20 12.88 13.67
C LYS A 342 -19.71 14.12 12.92
N LYS A 343 -20.96 14.53 13.19
CA LYS A 343 -21.53 15.79 12.67
C LYS A 343 -20.90 17.02 13.33
#